data_AF-F4GWG8-F1
#
_entry.id   AF-F4GWG8-F1
#
_cell.length_a   1.000
_cell.length_b   1.000
_cell.length_c   1.000
_cell.angle_alpha   90.00
_cell.angle_beta   90.00
_cell.angle_gamma   90.00
#
_symmetry.space_group_name_H-M   'P 1'
#
loop_
_entity.id
_entity.type
_entity.pdbx_description
1 polymer ?
#
loop_
_entity_poly.entity_id
_entity_poly.type
_entity_poly.pdbx_seq_one_letter_code
_entity_poly.pdbx_strand_id
1 'polypeptide(L)' 'MGLIIPSAVLPLERNVVINPKHPAMGEVRVDEVFDFMYDERMFLSRK' A
#
# COMPACT_ATOMS: atom_id res chain seq x y z
N MET A 1 -11.83 5.37 11.46
CA MET A 1 -11.68 4.21 10.56
C MET A 1 -10.32 4.16 9.90
N GLY A 2 -9.86 5.23 9.25
CA GLY A 2 -8.47 5.36 8.78
C GLY A 2 -8.16 6.79 8.32
N LEU A 3 -6.92 7.03 7.90
CA LEU A 3 -6.42 8.31 7.39
C LEU A 3 -5.76 8.10 6.02
N ILE A 4 -6.06 8.96 5.06
CA ILE A 4 -5.37 8.98 3.75
C ILE A 4 -4.32 10.10 3.78
N ILE A 5 -3.05 9.73 3.63
CA ILE A 5 -1.90 10.63 3.78
C ILE A 5 -1.06 10.66 2.49
N PRO A 6 -0.32 11.75 2.20
CA PRO A 6 0.62 11.76 1.08
C PRO A 6 1.74 10.74 1.29
N SER A 7 2.21 10.11 0.21
CA SER A 7 3.38 9.25 0.25
C SER A 7 4.66 10.08 0.35
N ALA A 8 5.56 9.68 1.25
CA ALA A 8 6.87 10.32 1.40
C ALA A 8 7.88 9.88 0.32
N VAL A 9 7.62 8.75 -0.35
CA VAL A 9 8.51 8.16 -1.36
C VAL A 9 8.09 8.58 -2.77
N LEU A 10 6.78 8.57 -3.04
CA LEU A 10 6.19 8.89 -4.34
C LEU A 10 5.26 10.10 -4.19
N PRO A 11 5.71 11.33 -4.50
CA PRO A 11 5.00 12.57 -4.13
C PRO A 11 3.56 12.73 -4.67
N LEU A 12 3.23 12.01 -5.75
CA LEU A 12 1.89 12.03 -6.36
C LEU A 12 0.98 10.92 -5.84
N GLU A 13 1.49 10.02 -5.00
CA GLU A 13 0.74 8.89 -4.45
C GLU A 13 0.30 9.12 -3.00
N ARG A 14 -0.62 8.27 -2.53
CA ARG A 14 -1.21 8.35 -1.19
C ARG A 14 -1.17 6.99 -0.51
N ASN A 15 -0.93 7.00 0.80
CA ASN A 15 -1.01 5.82 1.66
C ASN A 15 -2.30 5.87 2.49
N VAL A 16 -2.78 4.70 2.92
CA VAL A 16 -3.90 4.57 3.85
C VAL A 16 -3.41 3.97 5.16
N VAL A 17 -3.68 4.66 6.27
CA VAL A 17 -3.43 4.17 7.63
C VAL A 17 -4.77 3.73 8.22
N ILE A 18 -4.90 2.46 8.58
CA ILE A 18 -6.12 1.91 9.19
C ILE A 18 -5.91 1.76 10.70
N ASN A 19 -6.90 2.15 11.51
CA ASN A 19 -6.85 1.98 12.97
C ASN A 19 -7.50 0.66 13.39
N PRO A 20 -6.75 -0.33 13.91
CA PRO A 20 -7.31 -1.63 14.31
C PRO A 20 -8.31 -1.56 15.47
N LYS A 21 -8.23 -0.53 16.32
CA LYS A 21 -9.13 -0.36 17.48
C LYS A 21 -10.49 0.25 17.11
N HIS A 22 -10.71 0.56 15.84
CA HIS A 22 -11.95 1.17 15.40
C HIS A 22 -13.08 0.11 15.27
N PRO A 23 -14.34 0.39 15.71
CA PRO A 23 -15.43 -0.58 15.64
C PRO A 23 -15.66 -1.26 14.28
N ALA A 24 -15.65 -0.51 13.18
CA ALA A 24 -15.78 -1.07 11.82
C ALA A 24 -14.55 -1.81 11.28
N MET A 25 -13.49 -2.04 12.06
CA MET A 25 -12.33 -2.81 11.59
C MET A 25 -12.75 -4.23 11.15
N GLY A 26 -13.81 -4.80 11.76
CA GLY A 26 -14.38 -6.09 11.37
C GLY A 26 -14.99 -6.15 9.97
N GLU A 27 -15.16 -5.00 9.30
CA GLU A 27 -15.67 -4.92 7.93
C GLU A 27 -14.55 -4.99 6.87
N VAL A 28 -13.28 -4.79 7.28
CA VAL A 28 -12.13 -4.84 6.36
C VAL A 28 -11.80 -6.28 6.00
N ARG A 29 -11.68 -6.56 4.70
CA ARG A 29 -11.32 -7.89 4.17
C ARG A 29 -10.13 -7.78 3.22
N VAL A 30 -9.27 -8.79 3.24
CA VAL A 30 -8.26 -9.00 2.21
C VAL A 30 -8.92 -9.85 1.13
N ASP A 31 -8.93 -9.37 -0.11
CA ASP A 31 -9.60 -10.03 -1.23
C ASP A 31 -8.66 -11.04 -1.90
N GLU A 32 -7.55 -10.55 -2.45
CA GLU A 32 -6.54 -11.35 -3.14
C GLU A 32 -5.16 -11.07 -2.56
N VAL A 33 -4.35 -12.12 -2.49
CA VAL A 33 -2.94 -12.05 -2.08
C VAL A 33 -2.11 -12.58 -3.23
N PHE A 34 -1.21 -11.74 -3.73
CA PHE A 34 -0.27 -12.11 -4.79
C PHE A 34 1.12 -12.27 -4.21
N ASP A 35 1.85 -13.28 -4.68
CA ASP A 35 3.28 -13.36 -4.42
C ASP A 35 3.96 -12.19 -5.13
N PHE A 36 4.68 -11.39 -4.35
CA PHE A 36 5.41 -10.25 -4.89
C PHE A 36 6.59 -10.74 -5.73
N MET A 37 6.41 -10.77 -7.06
CA MET A 37 7.49 -11.01 -8.00
C MET A 37 8.32 -9.73 -8.15
N TYR A 38 9.36 -9.62 -7.33
CA TYR A 38 10.42 -8.63 -7.51
C TYR A 38 11.30 -9.04 -8.69
N ASP A 39 11.26 -8.29 -9.79
CA ASP A 39 12.15 -8.48 -10.94
C ASP A 39 13.21 -7.38 -10.97
N GLU A 40 14.46 -7.73 -10.67
CA GLU A 40 15.61 -6.82 -10.71
C GLU A 40 15.77 -6.09 -12.05
N ARG A 41 15.23 -6.66 -13.14
CA ARG A 41 15.28 -6.05 -14.48
C ARG A 41 14.41 -4.80 -14.62
N MET A 42 13.40 -4.62 -13.75
CA MET A 42 12.55 -3.41 -13.78
C MET A 42 13.32 -2.13 -13.40
N PHE A 43 14.45 -2.25 -12.67
CA PHE A 43 15.23 -1.11 -12.18
C PHE A 43 16.57 -0.94 -12.91
N LEU A 44 16.81 -1.70 -13.98
CA LEU A 44 18.02 -1.54 -14.79
C LEU A 44 18.01 -0.17 -15.47
N SER A 45 18.98 0.66 -15.11
CA SER A 45 19.26 1.93 -15.78
C SER A 45 19.54 1.67 -17.26
N ARG A 46 18.72 2.23 -18.15
CA ARG A 46 19.05 2.32 -19.58
C ARG A 46 20.13 3.39 -19.71
N LYS A 47 21.37 2.97 -19.97
CA LYS A 47 22.46 3.84 -20.41
C LYS A 47 22.14 4.47 -21.76
#